data_AF-I0GQ53-F1
#
_entry.id   AF-I0GQ53-F1
#
_cell.length_a   1.000
_cell.length_b   1.000
_cell.length_c   1.000
_cell.angle_alpha   90.00
_cell.angle_beta   90.00
_cell.angle_gamma   90.00
#
_symmetry.space_group_name_H-M   'P 1'
#
loop_
_entity.id
_entity.type
_entity.pdbx_description
1 polymer ?
#
loop_
_entity_poly.entity_id
_entity_poly.type
_entity_poly.pdbx_seq_one_letter_code
_entity_poly.pdbx_strand_id
1 'polypeptide(L)'
;MEYVCSRRCLYADIAESSPEGAGCLCQAANWISTHNFLLHEAASARQNQDAMKKANDQMSRVMQTASRIMHGRKVSPADEKELMEFNKDLYAMAKSAAALEEHRRKREEEREDEKISADNDRAREYDSEPKDYSVEETPMPKMATEMTVDFGGRNARD
;
A
#
# COMPACT_ATOMS: atom_id res chain seq x y z
N MET A 1 63.72 -33.26 10.13
CA MET A 1 63.04 -32.38 9.15
C MET A 1 63.01 -30.98 9.73
N GLU A 2 64.11 -30.24 9.59
CA GLU A 2 64.23 -28.84 10.00
C GLU A 2 64.23 -27.99 8.72
N TYR A 3 63.09 -27.42 8.36
CA TYR A 3 62.98 -26.51 7.20
C TYR A 3 62.05 -25.34 7.51
N VAL A 4 62.18 -24.75 8.70
CA VAL A 4 61.43 -23.53 9.08
C VAL A 4 62.36 -22.52 9.76
N CYS A 5 63.57 -22.30 9.24
CA CYS A 5 64.38 -21.18 9.71
C CYS A 5 65.48 -20.79 8.70
N SER A 6 65.09 -20.26 7.53
CA SER A 6 66.08 -19.67 6.62
C SER A 6 65.56 -18.43 5.87
N ARG A 7 64.25 -18.28 5.69
CA ARG A 7 63.68 -17.13 4.96
C ARG A 7 63.37 -15.90 5.82
N ARG A 8 63.53 -15.99 7.15
CA ARG A 8 63.31 -14.86 8.08
C ARG A 8 64.57 -14.01 8.30
N CYS A 9 65.75 -14.49 7.89
CA CYS A 9 67.02 -13.80 8.12
C CYS A 9 67.40 -12.81 7.01
N LEU A 10 66.96 -13.01 5.76
CA LEU A 10 67.38 -12.16 4.63
C LEU A 10 66.71 -10.78 4.55
N TYR A 11 65.75 -10.48 5.42
CA TYR A 11 65.11 -9.14 5.49
C TYR A 11 65.54 -8.32 6.71
N ALA A 12 66.40 -8.87 7.57
CA ALA A 12 66.86 -8.16 8.77
C ALA A 12 68.07 -7.26 8.49
N ASP A 13 68.94 -7.62 7.53
CA ASP A 13 70.23 -6.93 7.34
C ASP A 13 70.16 -5.66 6.45
N ILE A 14 69.01 -5.36 5.82
CA ILE A 14 68.86 -4.14 5.00
C ILE A 14 68.22 -2.98 5.81
N ALA A 15 67.70 -3.25 7.01
CA ALA A 15 66.92 -2.28 7.77
C ALA A 15 67.74 -1.26 8.58
N GLU A 16 69.07 -1.37 8.63
CA GLU A 16 69.90 -0.58 9.55
C GLU A 16 70.55 0.68 8.91
N SER A 17 70.25 1.00 7.65
CA SER A 17 70.90 2.13 6.94
C SER A 17 70.03 3.39 6.72
N SER A 18 68.80 3.48 7.22
CA SER A 18 68.02 4.74 7.16
C SER A 18 66.89 4.84 8.20
N PRO A 19 67.02 5.66 9.26
CA PRO A 19 66.02 5.79 10.32
C PRO A 19 64.74 6.53 9.89
N GLU A 20 64.71 7.14 8.71
CA GLU A 20 63.51 7.84 8.20
C GLU A 20 62.55 6.91 7.43
N GLY A 21 63.06 5.82 6.86
CA GLY A 21 62.26 4.88 6.06
C GLY A 21 61.43 3.88 6.88
N ALA A 22 61.88 3.54 8.09
CA ALA A 22 61.21 2.57 8.97
C ALA A 22 59.88 3.10 9.53
N GLY A 23 59.79 4.41 9.80
CA GLY A 23 58.56 5.07 10.25
C GLY A 23 57.47 5.07 9.17
N CYS A 24 57.84 5.30 7.91
CA CYS A 24 56.92 5.26 6.78
C CYS A 24 56.31 3.88 6.54
N LEU A 25 57.12 2.81 6.64
CA LEU A 25 56.62 1.43 6.45
C LEU A 25 55.67 0.99 7.58
N CYS A 26 55.94 1.40 8.83
CA CYS A 26 55.05 1.15 9.96
C CYS A 26 53.72 1.93 9.84
N GLN A 27 53.77 3.21 9.41
CA GLN A 27 52.56 4.00 9.14
C GLN A 27 51.73 3.41 8.00
N ALA A 28 52.36 2.93 6.93
CA ALA A 28 51.67 2.28 5.81
C ALA A 28 50.99 0.98 6.24
N ALA A 29 51.65 0.13 7.04
CA ALA A 29 51.05 -1.09 7.58
C ALA A 29 49.84 -0.79 8.48
N ASN A 30 49.93 0.24 9.32
CA ASN A 30 48.82 0.67 10.17
C ASN A 30 47.66 1.24 9.33
N TRP A 31 47.95 2.02 8.29
CA TRP A 31 46.95 2.54 7.34
C TRP A 31 46.25 1.42 6.55
N ILE A 32 47.00 0.41 6.09
CA ILE A 32 46.40 -0.76 5.42
C ILE A 32 45.49 -1.52 6.38
N SER A 33 45.90 -1.69 7.64
CA SER A 33 45.09 -2.35 8.66
C SER A 33 43.78 -1.61 8.95
N THR A 34 43.86 -0.29 9.17
CA THR A 34 42.66 0.54 9.40
C THR A 34 41.76 0.59 8.18
N HIS A 35 42.33 0.64 6.96
CA HIS A 35 41.56 0.61 5.72
C HIS A 35 40.80 -0.70 5.54
N ASN A 36 41.45 -1.84 5.82
CA ASN A 36 40.79 -3.15 5.80
C ASN A 36 39.70 -3.27 6.88
N PHE A 37 39.95 -2.73 8.07
CA PHE A 37 38.95 -2.68 9.15
C PHE A 37 37.71 -1.88 8.71
N LEU A 38 37.91 -0.68 8.16
CA LEU A 38 36.82 0.17 7.66
C LEU A 38 36.05 -0.49 6.51
N LEU A 39 36.73 -1.19 5.61
CA LEU A 39 36.08 -1.97 4.54
C LEU A 39 35.22 -3.12 5.10
N HIS A 40 35.71 -3.82 6.12
CA HIS A 40 34.96 -4.88 6.81
C HIS A 40 33.76 -4.32 7.58
N GLU A 41 33.91 -3.20 8.25
CA GLU A 41 32.83 -2.53 8.96
C GLU A 41 31.76 -2.02 7.99
N ALA A 42 32.17 -1.43 6.86
CA ALA A 42 31.24 -1.01 5.80
C ALA A 42 30.51 -2.21 5.16
N ALA A 43 31.17 -3.34 4.95
CA ALA A 43 30.54 -4.56 4.45
C ALA A 43 29.55 -5.15 5.47
N SER A 44 29.93 -5.17 6.75
CA SER A 44 29.07 -5.64 7.85
C SER A 44 27.87 -4.73 8.05
N ALA A 45 28.04 -3.41 7.92
CA ALA A 45 26.96 -2.44 7.97
C ALA A 45 25.93 -2.66 6.85
N ARG A 46 26.38 -2.96 5.62
CA ARG A 46 25.49 -3.32 4.51
C ARG A 46 24.72 -4.61 4.78
N GLN A 47 25.40 -5.65 5.26
CA GLN A 47 24.76 -6.92 5.63
C GLN A 47 23.73 -6.74 6.75
N ASN A 48 24.07 -5.97 7.78
CA ASN A 48 23.16 -5.64 8.88
C ASN A 48 21.96 -4.83 8.39
N GLN A 49 22.17 -3.86 7.49
CA GLN A 49 21.09 -3.09 6.90
C GLN A 49 20.11 -3.98 6.12
N ASP A 50 20.62 -4.91 5.32
CA ASP A 50 19.77 -5.81 4.54
C ASP A 50 19.07 -6.87 5.41
N ALA A 51 19.71 -7.34 6.49
CA ALA A 51 19.07 -8.18 7.48
C ALA A 51 17.92 -7.45 8.21
N MET A 52 18.15 -6.19 8.60
CA MET A 52 17.14 -5.36 9.26
C MET A 52 15.96 -5.04 8.33
N LYS A 53 16.21 -4.77 7.04
CA LYS A 53 15.14 -4.60 6.05
C LYS A 53 14.25 -5.84 5.96
N LYS A 54 14.85 -7.02 5.80
CA LYS A 54 14.11 -8.29 5.72
C LYS A 54 13.29 -8.57 6.98
N ALA A 55 13.87 -8.32 8.15
CA ALA A 55 13.17 -8.47 9.42
C ALA A 55 11.98 -7.48 9.55
N ASN A 56 12.17 -6.23 9.14
CA ASN A 56 11.11 -5.22 9.12
C ASN A 56 10.00 -5.57 8.13
N ASP A 57 10.34 -6.08 6.95
CA ASP A 57 9.37 -6.49 5.94
C ASP A 57 8.51 -7.66 6.44
N GLN A 58 9.14 -8.66 7.10
CA GLN A 58 8.43 -9.79 7.73
C GLN A 58 7.49 -9.32 8.84
N MET A 59 7.98 -8.47 9.75
CA MET A 59 7.15 -7.90 10.82
C MET A 59 5.97 -7.10 10.26
N SER A 60 6.21 -6.26 9.24
CA SER A 60 5.17 -5.46 8.58
C SER A 60 4.10 -6.36 7.95
N ARG A 61 4.50 -7.45 7.29
CA ARG A 61 3.58 -8.43 6.71
C ARG A 61 2.72 -9.10 7.77
N VAL A 62 3.32 -9.56 8.88
CA VAL A 62 2.61 -10.20 9.99
C VAL A 62 1.60 -9.23 10.63
N MET A 63 1.99 -7.97 10.84
CA MET A 63 1.10 -6.96 11.41
C MET A 63 -0.05 -6.56 10.47
N GLN A 64 0.22 -6.45 9.16
CA GLN A 64 -0.84 -6.23 8.17
C GLN A 64 -1.81 -7.41 8.11
N THR A 65 -1.31 -8.63 8.27
CA THR A 65 -2.11 -9.85 8.33
C THR A 65 -3.04 -9.82 9.55
N ALA A 66 -2.50 -9.55 10.74
CA ALA A 66 -3.31 -9.39 11.96
C ALA A 66 -4.39 -8.31 11.77
N SER A 67 -4.03 -7.16 11.19
CA SER A 67 -4.96 -6.08 10.89
C SER A 67 -6.07 -6.53 9.93
N ARG A 68 -5.77 -7.33 8.90
CA ARG A 68 -6.79 -7.87 7.97
C ARG A 68 -7.77 -8.79 8.70
N ILE A 69 -7.27 -9.65 9.58
CA ILE A 69 -8.11 -10.54 10.42
C ILE A 69 -9.03 -9.68 11.29
N MET A 70 -8.51 -8.67 11.97
CA MET A 70 -9.32 -7.78 12.84
C MET A 70 -10.47 -7.11 12.10
N HIS A 71 -10.29 -6.74 10.83
CA HIS A 71 -11.34 -6.15 10.00
C HIS A 71 -12.31 -7.20 9.40
N GLY A 72 -12.17 -8.48 9.77
CA GLY A 72 -12.98 -9.58 9.23
C GLY A 72 -12.68 -9.92 7.76
N ARG A 73 -11.54 -9.46 7.20
CA ARG A 73 -11.17 -9.81 5.82
C ARG A 73 -10.59 -11.22 5.76
N LYS A 74 -10.85 -11.92 4.65
CA LYS A 74 -10.29 -13.26 4.40
C LYS A 74 -8.77 -13.19 4.26
N VAL A 75 -8.07 -14.02 5.02
CA VAL A 75 -6.61 -14.13 5.02
C VAL A 75 -6.21 -15.50 4.46
N SER A 76 -5.02 -15.59 3.87
CA SER A 76 -4.50 -16.88 3.38
C SER A 76 -4.08 -17.77 4.57
N PRO A 77 -4.21 -19.09 4.47
CA PRO A 77 -3.82 -20.00 5.56
C PRO A 77 -2.31 -19.97 5.85
N ALA A 78 -1.49 -19.58 4.86
CA ALA A 78 -0.06 -19.41 5.04
C ALA A 78 0.26 -18.21 5.93
N ASP A 79 -0.40 -17.07 5.70
CA ASP A 79 -0.19 -15.86 6.50
C ASP A 79 -0.76 -16.03 7.93
N GLU A 80 -1.84 -16.79 8.10
CA GLU A 80 -2.37 -17.15 9.44
C GLU A 80 -1.39 -18.02 10.24
N LYS A 81 -0.73 -18.97 9.57
CA LYS A 81 0.30 -19.81 10.19
C LYS A 81 1.53 -18.98 10.58
N GLU A 82 1.98 -18.08 9.71
CA GLU A 82 3.09 -17.16 9.98
C GLU A 82 2.80 -16.27 11.20
N LEU A 83 1.58 -15.72 11.28
CA LEU A 83 1.14 -14.93 12.43
C LEU A 83 1.11 -15.75 13.72
N MET A 84 0.62 -17.00 13.67
CA MET A 84 0.58 -17.91 14.82
C MET A 84 1.98 -18.33 15.29
N GLU A 85 2.92 -18.52 14.37
CA GLU A 85 4.33 -18.80 14.67
C GLU A 85 5.02 -17.59 15.30
N PHE A 86 4.68 -16.37 14.87
CA PHE A 86 5.25 -15.14 15.41
C PHE A 86 4.70 -14.79 16.80
N ASN A 87 3.36 -14.77 16.95
CA ASN A 87 2.70 -14.53 18.23
C ASN A 87 1.28 -15.11 18.25
N LYS A 88 1.08 -16.15 19.08
CA LYS A 88 -0.21 -16.83 19.26
C LYS A 88 -1.28 -15.96 19.91
N ASP A 89 -0.89 -15.09 20.84
CA ASP A 89 -1.82 -14.21 21.55
C ASP A 89 -2.36 -13.14 20.60
N LEU A 90 -1.50 -12.60 19.73
CA LEU A 90 -1.89 -11.63 18.71
C LEU A 90 -2.91 -12.23 17.72
N TYR A 91 -2.72 -13.49 17.32
CA TYR A 91 -3.70 -14.21 16.50
C TYR A 91 -5.05 -14.35 17.21
N ALA A 92 -5.06 -14.77 18.47
CA ALA A 92 -6.29 -14.94 19.25
C ALA A 92 -7.06 -13.62 19.42
N MET A 93 -6.36 -12.53 19.73
CA MET A 93 -6.94 -11.19 19.81
C MET A 93 -7.48 -10.72 18.46
N ALA A 94 -6.75 -10.97 17.38
CA ALA A 94 -7.23 -10.59 16.04
C ALA A 94 -8.51 -11.33 15.67
N LYS A 95 -8.60 -12.63 16.01
CA LYS A 95 -9.79 -13.47 15.79
C LYS A 95 -11.00 -13.04 16.62
N SER A 96 -10.79 -12.67 17.89
CA SER A 96 -11.88 -12.19 18.74
C SER A 96 -12.39 -10.82 18.28
N ALA A 97 -11.48 -9.92 17.89
CA ALA A 97 -11.84 -8.64 17.28
C ALA A 97 -12.63 -8.81 15.97
N ALA A 98 -12.22 -9.76 15.12
CA ALA A 98 -12.92 -10.08 13.88
C ALA A 98 -14.38 -10.50 14.11
N ALA A 99 -14.62 -11.34 15.12
CA ALA A 99 -15.96 -11.78 15.47
C ALA A 99 -16.84 -10.61 15.94
N LEU A 100 -16.29 -9.69 16.73
CA LEU A 100 -16.99 -8.48 17.17
C LEU A 100 -17.31 -7.55 16.00
N GLU A 101 -16.39 -7.40 15.05
CA GLU A 101 -16.59 -6.59 13.85
C GLU A 101 -17.70 -7.16 12.96
N GLU A 102 -17.74 -8.49 12.78
CA GLU A 102 -18.81 -9.14 12.02
C GLU A 102 -20.18 -8.90 12.66
N HIS A 103 -20.28 -8.99 13.99
CA HIS A 103 -21.51 -8.67 14.71
C HIS A 103 -21.90 -7.20 14.59
N ARG A 104 -20.93 -6.28 14.57
CA ARG A 104 -21.19 -4.85 14.36
C ARG A 104 -21.74 -4.61 12.96
N ARG A 105 -21.10 -5.19 11.94
CA ARG A 105 -21.50 -5.07 10.53
C ARG A 105 -22.92 -5.59 10.30
N LYS A 106 -23.26 -6.76 10.85
CA LYS A 106 -24.63 -7.31 10.75
C LYS A 106 -25.68 -6.40 11.39
N ARG A 107 -25.40 -5.86 12.57
CA ARG A 107 -26.32 -4.92 13.24
C ARG A 107 -26.49 -3.62 12.46
N GLU A 108 -25.46 -3.18 11.74
CA GLU A 108 -25.53 -1.99 10.90
C GLU A 108 -26.35 -2.27 9.63
N GLU A 109 -26.12 -3.40 8.96
CA GLU A 109 -26.93 -3.89 7.84
C GLU A 109 -28.43 -3.98 8.21
N GLU A 110 -28.75 -4.60 9.35
CA GLU A 110 -30.14 -4.69 9.83
C GLU A 110 -30.80 -3.31 10.02
N ARG A 111 -30.05 -2.32 10.51
CA ARG A 111 -30.56 -0.95 10.69
C ARG A 111 -30.73 -0.22 9.36
N GLU A 112 -29.83 -0.44 8.41
CA GLU A 112 -29.93 0.13 7.07
C GLU A 112 -31.12 -0.45 6.32
N ASP A 113 -31.33 -1.76 6.38
CA ASP A 113 -32.47 -2.44 5.79
C ASP A 113 -33.80 -1.93 6.37
N GLU A 114 -33.88 -1.76 7.70
CA GLU A 114 -35.05 -1.20 8.38
C GLU A 114 -35.35 0.23 7.89
N LYS A 115 -34.30 1.05 7.75
CA LYS A 115 -34.43 2.43 7.25
C LYS A 115 -34.90 2.47 5.80
N ILE A 116 -34.34 1.62 4.94
CA ILE A 116 -34.73 1.52 3.52
C ILE A 116 -36.19 1.06 3.40
N SER A 117 -36.63 0.11 4.24
CA SER A 117 -38.03 -0.31 4.27
C SER A 117 -38.96 0.84 4.66
N ALA A 118 -38.62 1.57 5.73
CA ALA A 118 -39.41 2.71 6.18
C ALA A 118 -39.50 3.84 5.12
N ASP A 119 -38.40 4.13 4.43
CA ASP A 119 -38.38 5.12 3.35
C ASP A 119 -39.22 4.66 2.14
N ASN A 120 -39.21 3.37 1.80
CA ASN A 120 -40.06 2.81 0.75
C ASN A 120 -41.54 2.86 1.10
N ASP A 121 -41.91 2.54 2.35
CA ASP A 121 -43.30 2.56 2.79
C ASP A 121 -43.85 4.00 2.81
N ARG A 122 -43.03 4.97 3.22
CA ARG A 122 -43.38 6.40 3.13
C ARG A 122 -43.56 6.87 1.69
N ALA A 123 -42.72 6.41 0.77
CA ALA A 123 -42.86 6.74 -0.65
C ALA A 123 -44.16 6.17 -1.24
N ARG A 124 -44.54 4.95 -0.86
CA ARG A 124 -45.82 4.34 -1.23
C ARG A 124 -47.02 5.10 -0.68
N GLU A 125 -46.94 5.59 0.57
CA GLU A 125 -47.99 6.40 1.17
C GLU A 125 -48.21 7.70 0.38
N TYR A 126 -47.13 8.42 0.05
CA TYR A 126 -47.18 9.64 -0.75
C TYR A 126 -47.77 9.45 -2.16
N ASP A 127 -47.45 8.34 -2.83
CA ASP A 127 -48.01 8.04 -4.15
C ASP A 127 -49.44 7.50 -4.10
N SER A 128 -49.88 6.97 -2.95
CA SER A 128 -51.25 6.53 -2.73
C SER A 128 -52.22 7.67 -2.41
N GLU A 129 -51.70 8.84 -2.00
CA GLU A 129 -52.52 10.03 -1.83
C GLU A 129 -53.08 10.50 -3.18
N PRO A 130 -54.40 10.70 -3.30
CA PRO A 130 -55.03 11.13 -4.54
C PRO A 130 -54.55 12.54 -4.88
N LYS A 131 -53.63 12.64 -5.85
CA LYS A 131 -53.14 13.92 -6.36
C LYS A 131 -54.26 14.60 -7.16
N ASP A 132 -54.62 15.81 -6.76
CA ASP A 132 -55.58 16.65 -7.49
C ASP A 132 -54.91 17.19 -8.77
N TYR A 133 -55.06 16.44 -9.86
CA TYR A 133 -54.60 16.84 -11.19
C TYR A 133 -55.56 17.82 -11.88
N SER A 134 -56.17 18.74 -11.13
CA SER A 134 -56.89 19.88 -11.70
C SER A 134 -55.91 20.80 -12.42
N VAL A 135 -55.66 20.53 -13.70
CA VAL A 135 -54.94 21.43 -14.59
C VAL A 135 -55.83 22.66 -14.78
N GLU A 136 -55.39 23.82 -14.30
CA GLU A 136 -56.02 25.08 -14.67
C GLU A 136 -55.86 25.22 -16.20
N GLU A 137 -56.97 25.08 -16.94
CA GLU A 137 -57.00 25.13 -18.40
C GLU A 137 -56.60 26.52 -18.88
N THR A 138 -55.29 26.76 -18.96
CA THR A 138 -54.77 27.94 -19.66
C THR A 138 -55.11 27.77 -21.14
N PRO A 139 -55.90 28.69 -21.74
CA PRO A 139 -56.36 28.53 -23.10
C PRO A 139 -55.16 28.51 -24.04
N MET A 140 -55.03 27.43 -24.82
CA MET A 140 -53.93 27.28 -25.76
C MET A 140 -53.84 28.49 -26.71
N PRO A 141 -52.64 29.06 -26.94
CA PRO A 141 -52.48 30.18 -27.84
C PRO A 141 -52.75 29.72 -29.28
N LYS A 142 -53.76 30.33 -29.91
CA LYS A 142 -54.14 30.09 -31.31
C LYS A 142 -53.15 30.81 -32.22
N MET A 143 -52.04 30.17 -32.56
CA MET A 143 -51.12 30.71 -33.57
C MET A 143 -51.62 30.32 -34.96
N ALA A 144 -52.22 31.28 -35.66
CA ALA A 144 -52.54 31.14 -37.08
C ALA A 144 -51.24 31.23 -37.88
N THR A 145 -50.85 30.12 -38.52
CA THR A 145 -49.77 30.12 -39.51
C THR A 145 -50.30 30.65 -40.84
N GLU A 146 -50.08 31.94 -41.10
CA GLU A 146 -50.33 32.50 -42.43
C GLU A 146 -49.22 32.01 -43.38
N MET A 147 -49.58 31.16 -44.35
CA MET A 147 -48.71 30.79 -45.47
C MET A 147 -49.02 31.69 -46.65
N THR A 148 -48.14 32.64 -46.97
CA THR A 148 -48.21 33.40 -48.23
C THR A 148 -47.61 32.56 -49.36
N VAL A 149 -48.43 32.15 -50.33
CA VAL A 149 -47.97 31.40 -51.51
C VAL A 149 -47.89 32.37 -52.69
N ASP A 150 -46.69 32.80 -53.06
CA ASP A 150 -46.44 33.61 -54.25
C ASP A 150 -46.53 32.76 -55.53
N PHE A 151 -47.64 32.89 -56.26
CA PHE A 151 -47.80 32.29 -57.59
C PHE A 151 -47.22 33.21 -58.68
N GLY A 152 -45.90 33.25 -58.82
CA GLY A 152 -45.21 33.87 -59.95
C GLY A 152 -45.43 33.08 -61.25
N GLY A 153 -46.37 33.52 -62.08
CA GLY A 153 -46.68 32.93 -63.39
C GLY A 153 -45.60 33.17 -64.44
N ARG A 154 -44.90 32.10 -64.84
CA ARG A 154 -44.13 32.03 -66.09
C ARG A 154 -45.11 31.86 -67.26
N ASN A 155 -45.40 32.93 -67.99
CA ASN A 155 -46.16 32.86 -69.23
C ASN A 155 -45.21 32.49 -70.37
N ALA A 156 -45.38 31.29 -70.93
CA ALA A 156 -44.75 30.84 -72.17
C ALA A 156 -45.85 30.54 -73.20
N ARG A 157 -45.79 31.28 -74.34
CA ARG A 157 -46.49 31.06 -75.63
C ARG A 157 -48.02 31.29 -75.59
N ASP A 158 -48.67 32.00 -76.51
CA ASP A 158 -48.41 32.29 -77.94
C ASP A 158 -48.51 33.78 -78.30
#